data_AF-A0A549SCP4-F1
#
_entry.id   AF-A0A549SCP4-F1
#
_cell.length_a   1.000
_cell.length_b   1.000
_cell.length_c   1.000
_cell.angle_alpha   90.00
_cell.angle_beta   90.00
_cell.angle_gamma   90.00
#
_symmetry.space_group_name_H-M   'P 1'
#
loop_
_entity.id
_entity.type
_entity.pdbx_description
1 polymer ?
#
loop_
_entity_poly.entity_id
_entity_poly.type
_entity_poly.pdbx_seq_one_letter_code
_entity_poly.pdbx_strand_id
1 'polypeptide(L)'
;MRDICPHCGSRIASWTEDLSETCGACCALCGLSQNLDRPEIDREAVLIWLPEFTQGAVNALVRRVHSSFARHGKAVSWPLDPLPANSPEDLLAASSAYAALVERSGIAKQRLGTSSPRDLAEALSLILPSSYARRHELLGGARLLSLGRFFVDGRDIYPRLLVKER
;
A
#
# COMPACT_ATOMS: atom_id res chain seq x y z
N MET A 1 22.48 -1.06 -10.43
CA MET A 1 21.00 -1.10 -10.42
C MET A 1 20.56 -0.46 -9.11
N ARG A 2 19.54 0.40 -9.09
CA ARG A 2 19.16 1.09 -7.83
C ARG A 2 18.40 0.12 -6.93
N ASP A 3 19.05 -0.37 -5.87
CA ASP A 3 18.43 -1.23 -4.85
C ASP A 3 17.48 -0.45 -3.93
N ILE A 4 17.20 0.82 -4.22
CA ILE A 4 16.39 1.72 -3.40
C ILE A 4 15.27 2.30 -4.26
N CYS A 5 14.04 2.20 -3.77
CA CYS A 5 12.87 2.80 -4.39
C CYS A 5 12.98 4.33 -4.37
N PRO A 6 12.88 5.02 -5.52
CA PRO A 6 13.03 6.47 -5.59
C PRO A 6 11.89 7.24 -4.92
N HIS A 7 10.75 6.59 -4.65
CA HIS A 7 9.56 7.24 -4.09
C HIS A 7 9.44 7.11 -2.57
N CYS A 8 9.83 5.97 -2.00
CA CYS A 8 9.69 5.70 -0.56
C CYS A 8 11.01 5.39 0.15
N GLY A 9 12.13 5.29 -0.58
CA GLY A 9 13.44 4.97 0.00
C GLY A 9 13.59 3.53 0.53
N SER A 10 12.58 2.68 0.37
CA SER A 10 12.67 1.26 0.75
C SER A 10 13.59 0.49 -0.18
N ARG A 11 14.27 -0.53 0.34
CA ARG A 11 15.04 -1.45 -0.49
C ARG A 11 14.11 -2.22 -1.42
N ILE A 12 14.52 -2.37 -2.68
CA ILE A 12 13.82 -3.19 -3.67
C ILE A 12 14.48 -4.57 -3.64
N ALA A 13 13.74 -5.62 -3.30
CA ALA A 13 14.24 -6.97 -3.51
C ALA A 13 14.44 -7.19 -5.02
N SER A 14 15.58 -7.72 -5.44
CA SER A 14 15.84 -8.04 -6.85
C SER A 14 14.68 -8.88 -7.40
N TRP A 15 13.89 -8.29 -8.28
CA TRP A 15 12.81 -8.96 -8.98
C TRP A 15 13.42 -10.12 -9.79
N THR A 16 12.83 -11.31 -9.73
CA THR A 16 13.10 -12.33 -10.74
C THR A 16 12.67 -11.78 -12.11
N GLU A 17 13.42 -12.08 -13.17
CA GLU A 17 13.34 -11.42 -14.50
C GLU A 17 11.91 -11.29 -15.05
N ASP A 18 11.02 -12.25 -14.76
CA ASP A 18 9.62 -12.29 -15.19
C ASP A 18 8.73 -11.13 -14.66
N LEU A 19 9.12 -10.42 -13.60
CA LEU A 19 8.32 -9.35 -12.99
C LEU A 19 8.79 -7.94 -13.36
N SER A 20 9.88 -7.84 -14.12
CA SER A 20 10.54 -6.57 -14.45
C SER A 20 9.71 -5.65 -15.34
N GLU A 21 8.76 -6.20 -16.12
CA GLU A 21 7.88 -5.41 -16.99
C GLU A 21 6.72 -4.76 -16.23
N THR A 22 6.26 -5.34 -15.11
CA THR A 22 5.03 -4.91 -14.42
C THR A 22 5.27 -3.90 -13.30
N CYS A 23 6.49 -3.87 -12.74
CA CYS A 23 6.92 -2.87 -11.78
C CYS A 23 8.15 -2.16 -12.37
N GLY A 24 7.94 -0.91 -12.84
CA GLY A 24 9.05 0.01 -13.11
C GLY A 24 9.97 0.16 -11.88
N ALA A 25 11.01 0.99 -11.96
CA ALA A 25 12.12 1.12 -11.00
C ALA A 25 11.79 1.48 -9.52
N CYS A 26 10.68 1.02 -8.95
CA CYS A 26 10.12 1.26 -7.63
C CYS A 26 9.68 -0.05 -6.95
N CYS A 27 9.35 0.01 -5.66
CA CYS A 27 8.87 -1.16 -4.91
C CYS A 27 7.39 -1.45 -5.18
N ALA A 28 6.93 -2.66 -4.84
CA ALA A 28 5.54 -3.10 -5.00
C ALA A 28 4.50 -2.08 -4.48
N LEU A 29 4.72 -1.50 -3.29
CA LEU A 29 3.79 -0.53 -2.68
C LEU A 29 3.68 0.76 -3.50
N CYS A 30 4.79 1.26 -4.00
CA CYS A 30 4.81 2.43 -4.87
C CYS A 30 4.27 2.11 -6.27
N GLY A 31 4.44 0.88 -6.74
CA GLY A 31 3.83 0.38 -7.97
C GLY A 31 2.30 0.34 -7.87
N LEU A 32 1.74 -0.09 -6.72
CA LEU A 32 0.29 -0.04 -6.47
C LEU A 32 -0.25 1.39 -6.57
N SER A 33 0.44 2.37 -5.98
CA SER A 33 0.02 3.77 -6.03
C SER A 33 0.04 4.39 -7.44
N GLN A 34 0.74 3.77 -8.39
CA GLN A 34 0.86 4.25 -9.77
C GLN A 34 -0.12 3.55 -10.73
N ASN A 35 -0.67 2.40 -10.34
CA ASN A 35 -1.50 1.56 -11.21
C ASN A 35 -2.79 1.19 -10.47
N LEU A 36 -3.75 2.10 -10.46
CA LEU A 36 -5.05 1.88 -9.81
C LEU A 36 -6.01 1.02 -10.65
N ASP A 37 -5.67 0.76 -11.90
CA ASP A 37 -6.41 -0.06 -12.88
C ASP A 37 -6.13 -1.57 -12.75
N ARG A 38 -5.30 -1.97 -11.78
CA ARG A 38 -4.95 -3.37 -11.56
C ARG A 38 -6.19 -4.24 -11.30
N PRO A 39 -6.26 -5.46 -11.86
CA PRO A 39 -7.41 -6.34 -11.69
C PRO A 39 -7.74 -6.67 -10.23
N GLU A 40 -6.73 -6.71 -9.35
CA GLU A 40 -6.87 -7.10 -7.94
C GLU A 40 -6.73 -5.92 -6.97
N ILE A 41 -6.79 -4.67 -7.46
CA ILE A 41 -6.40 -3.48 -6.67
C ILE A 41 -7.13 -3.36 -5.33
N ASP A 42 -8.43 -3.69 -5.27
CA ASP A 42 -9.24 -3.58 -4.05
C ASP A 42 -8.93 -4.68 -3.03
N ARG A 43 -8.20 -5.73 -3.44
CA ARG A 43 -7.62 -6.75 -2.54
C ARG A 43 -6.19 -6.40 -2.15
N GLU A 44 -5.50 -5.60 -2.95
CA GLU A 44 -4.10 -5.19 -2.72
C GLU A 44 -3.99 -3.93 -1.87
N ALA A 45 -4.99 -3.06 -1.92
CA ALA A 45 -4.94 -1.75 -1.31
C ALA A 45 -6.34 -1.20 -0.97
N VAL A 46 -6.35 -0.19 -0.09
CA VAL A 46 -7.53 0.60 0.25
C VAL A 46 -7.19 2.09 0.23
N LEU A 47 -8.15 2.95 -0.12
CA LEU A 47 -7.99 4.39 0.04
C LEU A 47 -8.15 4.79 1.50
N ILE A 48 -7.26 5.66 1.96
CA ILE A 48 -7.30 6.29 3.28
C ILE A 48 -7.22 7.81 3.15
N TRP A 49 -7.73 8.53 4.15
CA TRP A 49 -7.58 9.98 4.23
C TRP A 49 -6.49 10.35 5.25
N LEU A 50 -5.34 10.82 4.76
CA LEU A 50 -4.13 11.10 5.53
C LEU A 50 -3.36 12.25 4.88
N PRO A 51 -3.87 13.50 4.99
CA PRO A 51 -3.24 14.68 4.38
C PRO A 51 -1.86 15.01 4.97
N GLU A 52 -1.58 14.56 6.19
CA GLU A 52 -0.35 14.87 6.93
C GLU A 52 0.88 14.10 6.41
N PHE A 53 0.67 13.02 5.64
CA PHE A 53 1.76 12.21 5.07
C PHE A 53 1.74 12.29 3.55
N THR A 54 2.92 12.16 2.93
CA THR A 54 3.02 11.88 1.49
C THR A 54 2.77 10.40 1.22
N GLN A 55 2.42 10.04 -0.02
CA GLN A 55 2.27 8.63 -0.41
C GLN A 55 3.55 7.81 -0.18
N GLY A 56 4.73 8.40 -0.46
CA GLY A 56 6.02 7.76 -0.20
C GLY A 56 6.24 7.47 1.28
N ALA A 57 5.87 8.40 2.16
CA ALA A 57 5.98 8.21 3.61
C ALA A 57 5.03 7.12 4.13
N VAL A 58 3.79 7.07 3.63
CA VAL A 58 2.85 5.98 3.93
C VAL A 58 3.43 4.63 3.50
N ASN A 59 3.93 4.54 2.26
CA ASN A 59 4.50 3.29 1.74
C ASN A 59 5.72 2.84 2.55
N ALA A 60 6.60 3.77 2.95
CA ALA A 60 7.75 3.46 3.79
C ALA A 60 7.35 2.95 5.18
N LEU A 61 6.38 3.60 5.82
CA LEU A 61 5.87 3.20 7.14
C LEU A 61 5.23 1.81 7.08
N VAL A 62 4.34 1.60 6.10
CA VAL A 62 3.61 0.34 5.91
C VAL A 62 4.57 -0.80 5.55
N ARG A 63 5.62 -0.53 4.77
CA ARG A 63 6.70 -1.50 4.52
C ARG A 63 7.37 -1.94 5.83
N ARG A 64 7.69 -1.02 6.74
CA ARG A 64 8.29 -1.34 8.04
C ARG A 64 7.34 -2.17 8.92
N VAL A 65 6.07 -1.81 8.93
CA VAL A 65 5.00 -2.60 9.59
C VAL A 65 5.01 -4.02 9.04
N HIS A 66 4.80 -4.21 7.74
CA HIS A 66 4.75 -5.53 7.10
C HIS A 66 6.04 -6.34 7.34
N SER A 67 7.21 -5.68 7.34
CA SER A 67 8.49 -6.34 7.62
C SER A 67 8.60 -6.80 9.07
N SER A 68 8.02 -6.06 10.02
CA SER A 68 7.93 -6.48 11.43
C SER A 68 7.11 -7.76 11.57
N PHE A 69 5.92 -7.81 10.97
CA PHE A 69 5.09 -9.01 10.94
C PHE A 69 5.83 -10.21 10.31
N ALA A 70 6.46 -10.01 9.16
CA ALA A 70 7.21 -11.05 8.47
C ALA A 70 8.38 -11.58 9.32
N ARG A 71 9.12 -10.71 10.02
CA ARG A 71 10.22 -11.10 10.91
C ARG A 71 9.76 -11.99 12.07
N HIS A 72 8.55 -11.75 12.56
CA HIS A 72 7.92 -12.53 13.62
C HIS A 72 7.09 -13.72 13.09
N GLY A 73 7.19 -14.04 11.79
CA GLY A 73 6.48 -15.16 11.16
C GLY A 73 4.96 -15.00 11.15
N LYS A 74 4.45 -13.77 11.23
CA LYS A 74 3.02 -13.45 11.22
C LYS A 74 2.53 -13.12 9.83
N ALA A 75 1.25 -13.36 9.58
CA ALA A 75 0.58 -12.90 8.37
C ALA A 75 0.67 -11.37 8.28
N VAL A 76 0.98 -10.86 7.08
CA VAL A 76 1.14 -9.42 6.83
C VAL A 76 -0.12 -8.79 6.24
N SER A 77 -1.02 -9.61 5.70
CA SER A 77 -2.20 -9.14 4.99
C SER A 77 -3.31 -8.75 5.96
N TRP A 78 -3.98 -7.64 5.70
CA TRP A 78 -5.17 -7.25 6.45
C TRP A 78 -6.39 -8.13 6.09
N PRO A 79 -7.32 -8.42 7.03
CA PRO A 79 -7.25 -8.15 8.47
C PRO A 79 -6.17 -8.99 9.16
N LEU A 80 -5.55 -8.41 10.19
CA LEU A 80 -4.54 -9.09 10.99
C LEU A 80 -5.16 -10.07 11.98
N ASP A 81 -4.47 -11.17 12.24
CA ASP A 81 -4.80 -12.06 13.35
C ASP A 81 -4.57 -11.34 14.70
N PRO A 82 -5.42 -11.60 15.71
CA PRO A 82 -5.20 -11.08 17.05
C PRO A 82 -3.83 -11.48 17.60
N LEU A 83 -3.11 -10.50 18.15
CA LEU A 83 -1.82 -10.74 18.79
C LEU A 83 -2.02 -11.03 20.28
N PRO A 84 -1.31 -12.02 20.85
CA PRO A 84 -1.25 -12.21 22.30
C PRO A 84 -0.70 -10.96 23.01
N ALA A 85 -1.20 -10.67 24.21
CA ALA A 85 -0.77 -9.49 24.99
C ALA A 85 0.73 -9.51 25.36
N ASN A 86 1.35 -10.68 25.41
CA ASN A 86 2.78 -10.87 25.64
C ASN A 86 3.62 -10.91 24.34
N SER A 87 3.06 -10.46 23.22
CA SER A 87 3.81 -10.34 21.96
C SER A 87 4.95 -9.31 22.10
N PRO A 88 6.02 -9.43 21.29
CA PRO A 88 7.08 -8.43 21.25
C PRO A 88 6.54 -7.01 21.04
N GLU A 89 7.13 -6.04 21.75
CA GLU A 89 6.67 -4.64 21.75
C GLU A 89 6.65 -4.03 20.34
N ASP A 90 7.66 -4.34 19.53
CA ASP A 90 7.75 -3.85 18.14
C ASP A 90 6.65 -4.41 17.24
N LEU A 91 6.18 -5.64 17.50
CA LEU A 91 5.08 -6.27 16.79
C LEU A 91 3.73 -5.66 17.22
N LEU A 92 3.55 -5.43 18.52
CA LEU A 92 2.36 -4.74 19.06
C LEU A 92 2.26 -3.31 18.50
N ALA A 93 3.37 -2.56 18.50
CA ALA A 93 3.44 -1.23 17.92
C ALA A 93 3.12 -1.22 16.42
N ALA A 94 3.67 -2.18 15.66
CA ALA A 94 3.36 -2.33 14.23
C ALA A 94 1.88 -2.65 13.99
N SER A 95 1.29 -3.53 14.80
CA SER A 95 -0.14 -3.87 14.73
C SER A 95 -1.03 -2.67 14.98
N SER A 96 -0.77 -1.93 16.06
CA SER A 96 -1.52 -0.72 16.41
C SER A 96 -1.39 0.36 15.33
N ALA A 97 -0.18 0.58 14.81
CA ALA A 97 0.05 1.51 13.72
C ALA A 97 -0.72 1.12 12.45
N TYR A 98 -0.75 -0.18 12.10
CA TYR A 98 -1.47 -0.64 10.92
C TYR A 98 -2.98 -0.48 11.07
N ALA A 99 -3.53 -0.87 12.21
CA ALA A 99 -4.95 -0.73 12.49
C ALA A 99 -5.39 0.74 12.41
N ALA A 100 -4.64 1.65 13.04
CA ALA A 100 -4.92 3.08 12.99
C ALA A 100 -4.87 3.66 11.56
N LEU A 101 -3.99 3.14 10.70
CA LEU A 101 -3.96 3.52 9.29
C LEU A 101 -5.19 3.00 8.54
N VAL A 102 -5.60 1.74 8.77
CA VAL A 102 -6.77 1.15 8.12
C VAL A 102 -8.06 1.86 8.52
N GLU A 103 -8.20 2.28 9.78
CA GLU A 103 -9.36 3.06 10.26
C GLU A 103 -9.57 4.36 9.46
N ARG A 104 -8.50 4.96 8.92
CA ARG A 104 -8.59 6.15 8.05
C ARG A 104 -9.26 5.87 6.70
N SER A 105 -9.53 4.62 6.34
CA SER A 105 -10.38 4.27 5.20
C SER A 105 -11.84 4.69 5.40
N GLY A 106 -12.33 4.66 6.64
CA GLY A 106 -13.66 5.18 6.96
C GLY A 106 -13.77 6.68 6.68
N ILE A 107 -12.71 7.43 6.99
CA ILE A 107 -12.63 8.87 6.69
C ILE A 107 -12.56 9.11 5.17
N ALA A 108 -11.83 8.28 4.42
CA ALA A 108 -11.81 8.35 2.97
C ALA A 108 -13.21 8.14 2.39
N LYS A 109 -13.93 7.10 2.85
CA LYS A 109 -15.31 6.84 2.42
C LYS A 109 -16.24 8.01 2.71
N GLN A 110 -16.13 8.66 3.87
CA GLN A 110 -16.94 9.84 4.20
C GLN A 110 -16.65 11.04 3.30
N ARG A 111 -15.37 11.25 2.92
CA ARG A 111 -14.95 12.43 2.16
C ARG A 111 -15.04 12.27 0.64
N LEU A 112 -14.75 11.07 0.14
CA LEU A 112 -14.68 10.76 -1.29
C LEU A 112 -15.91 9.97 -1.77
N GLY A 113 -16.76 9.51 -0.86
CA GLY A 113 -17.86 8.59 -1.16
C GLY A 113 -17.41 7.12 -1.29
N THR A 114 -16.10 6.86 -1.38
CA THR A 114 -15.55 5.50 -1.53
C THR A 114 -14.23 5.34 -0.79
N SER A 115 -13.91 4.09 -0.45
CA SER A 115 -12.59 3.64 -0.02
C SER A 115 -11.94 2.69 -1.03
N SER A 116 -12.63 2.38 -2.14
CA SER A 116 -12.19 1.49 -3.21
C SER A 116 -11.25 2.25 -4.15
N PRO A 117 -9.99 1.80 -4.31
CA PRO A 117 -9.09 2.35 -5.32
C PRO A 117 -9.65 2.25 -6.74
N ARG A 118 -10.38 1.16 -7.06
CA ARG A 118 -11.03 0.97 -8.36
C ARG A 118 -12.10 2.02 -8.63
N ASP A 119 -12.97 2.26 -7.66
CA ASP A 119 -14.04 3.26 -7.79
C ASP A 119 -13.45 4.65 -8.04
N LEU A 120 -12.34 4.98 -7.35
CA LEU A 120 -11.62 6.23 -7.59
C LEU A 120 -11.02 6.28 -9.00
N ALA A 121 -10.42 5.20 -9.49
CA ALA A 121 -9.89 5.13 -10.85
C ALA A 121 -10.99 5.31 -11.90
N GLU A 122 -12.13 4.64 -11.73
CA GLU A 122 -13.31 4.78 -12.59
C GLU A 122 -13.83 6.23 -12.56
N ALA A 123 -14.05 6.80 -11.38
CA ALA A 123 -14.48 8.18 -11.24
C ALA A 123 -13.50 9.15 -11.93
N LEU A 124 -12.19 8.96 -11.74
CA LEU A 124 -11.15 9.77 -12.39
C LEU A 124 -11.14 9.64 -13.92
N SER A 125 -11.59 8.52 -14.48
CA SER A 125 -11.72 8.33 -15.92
C SER A 125 -12.93 9.04 -16.52
N LEU A 126 -13.93 9.35 -15.69
CA LEU A 126 -15.19 9.98 -16.09
C LEU A 126 -15.21 11.49 -15.88
N ILE A 127 -14.29 12.06 -15.08
CA ILE A 127 -14.27 13.50 -14.81
C ILE A 127 -13.78 14.32 -16.02
N LEU A 128 -14.31 15.54 -16.13
CA LEU A 128 -13.87 16.50 -17.15
C LEU A 128 -12.35 16.78 -17.05
N PRO A 129 -11.64 16.98 -18.19
CA PRO A 129 -10.21 17.25 -18.18
C PRO A 129 -9.79 18.45 -17.31
N SER A 130 -10.62 19.49 -17.24
CA SER A 130 -10.40 20.67 -16.40
C SER A 130 -10.45 20.33 -14.90
N SER A 131 -11.37 19.45 -14.49
CA SER A 131 -11.42 18.93 -13.12
C SER A 131 -10.24 18.01 -12.82
N TYR A 132 -9.85 17.17 -13.78
CA TYR A 132 -8.70 16.28 -13.65
C TYR A 132 -7.37 17.03 -13.49
N ALA A 133 -7.22 18.18 -14.14
CA ALA A 133 -6.07 19.06 -13.97
C ALA A 133 -5.91 19.52 -12.50
N ARG A 134 -7.03 19.69 -11.79
CA ARG A 134 -7.08 20.08 -10.37
C ARG A 134 -7.11 18.90 -9.39
N ARG A 135 -6.88 17.66 -9.86
CA ARG A 135 -6.94 16.46 -9.01
C ARG A 135 -6.07 16.54 -7.75
N HIS A 136 -4.94 17.25 -7.81
CA HIS A 136 -4.05 17.42 -6.67
C HIS A 136 -4.70 18.23 -5.52
N GLU A 137 -5.58 19.18 -5.84
CA GLU A 137 -6.37 19.93 -4.86
C GLU A 137 -7.50 19.05 -4.29
N LEU A 138 -8.20 18.31 -5.17
CA LEU A 138 -9.34 17.49 -4.81
C LEU A 138 -8.95 16.24 -4.00
N LEU A 139 -7.80 15.65 -4.32
CA LEU A 139 -7.29 14.41 -3.73
C LEU A 139 -6.08 14.66 -2.82
N GLY A 140 -5.81 15.90 -2.42
CA GLY A 140 -4.62 16.26 -1.64
C GLY A 140 -4.45 15.46 -0.35
N GLY A 141 -5.54 14.99 0.25
CA GLY A 141 -5.54 14.12 1.43
C GLY A 141 -5.65 12.62 1.17
N ALA A 142 -5.97 12.19 -0.06
CA ALA A 142 -6.18 10.79 -0.38
C ALA A 142 -4.84 10.05 -0.51
N ARG A 143 -4.70 8.90 0.14
CA ARG A 143 -3.55 8.01 0.04
C ARG A 143 -4.00 6.58 -0.20
N LEU A 144 -3.13 5.80 -0.82
CA LEU A 144 -3.31 4.37 -0.98
C LEU A 144 -2.58 3.63 0.14
N LEU A 145 -3.30 2.82 0.92
CA LEU A 145 -2.73 1.96 1.95
C LEU A 145 -2.67 0.53 1.41
N SER A 146 -1.48 -0.06 1.34
CA SER A 146 -1.34 -1.47 0.96
C SER A 146 -1.93 -2.39 2.05
N LEU A 147 -2.67 -3.41 1.61
CA LEU A 147 -3.30 -4.43 2.46
C LEU A 147 -2.40 -5.66 2.69
N GLY A 148 -1.09 -5.53 2.42
CA GLY A 148 -0.13 -6.62 2.58
C GLY A 148 -0.28 -7.73 1.53
N ARG A 149 -0.78 -7.38 0.34
CA ARG A 149 -0.94 -8.28 -0.81
C ARG A 149 -0.46 -7.62 -2.09
N PHE A 150 0.02 -8.42 -3.02
CA PHE A 150 0.40 -7.99 -4.37
C PHE A 150 0.27 -9.18 -5.32
N PHE A 151 -0.73 -9.15 -6.18
CA PHE A 151 -1.09 -10.24 -7.07
C PHE A 151 -0.40 -10.13 -8.43
N VAL A 152 0.19 -11.25 -8.87
CA VAL A 152 0.65 -11.45 -10.24
C VAL A 152 0.11 -12.80 -10.71
N ASP A 153 -0.57 -12.82 -11.85
CA ASP A 153 -1.22 -14.01 -12.41
C ASP A 153 -2.07 -14.79 -11.39
N GLY A 154 -2.87 -14.05 -10.62
CA GLY A 154 -3.77 -14.60 -9.59
C GLY A 154 -3.08 -15.08 -8.31
N ARG A 155 -1.76 -14.91 -8.17
CA ARG A 155 -0.98 -15.33 -7.00
C ARG A 155 -0.49 -14.14 -6.19
N ASP A 156 -0.73 -14.14 -4.88
CA ASP A 156 -0.15 -13.15 -3.98
C ASP A 156 1.35 -13.43 -3.77
N ILE A 157 2.19 -12.57 -4.32
CA ILE A 157 3.64 -12.67 -4.23
C ILE A 157 4.22 -11.77 -3.12
N TYR A 158 3.43 -10.89 -2.51
CA TYR A 158 3.94 -9.89 -1.58
C TYR A 158 4.72 -10.45 -0.39
N PRO A 159 4.29 -11.54 0.28
CA PRO A 159 5.05 -12.12 1.39
C PRO A 159 6.49 -12.50 1.00
N ARG A 160 6.72 -12.96 -0.24
CA ARG A 160 8.06 -13.34 -0.72
C ARG A 160 8.98 -12.12 -0.93
N LEU A 161 8.39 -10.94 -1.15
CA LEU A 161 9.12 -9.68 -1.33
C LEU A 161 9.65 -9.09 0.00
N LEU A 162 9.22 -9.62 1.15
CA LEU A 162 9.63 -9.17 2.49
C LEU A 162 10.76 -10.03 3.08
N VAL A 163 10.81 -11.32 2.75
CA VAL A 163 11.72 -12.30 3.39
C VAL A 163 13.18 -12.15 2.93
N LYS A 164 13.44 -11.52 1.79
CA LYS A 164 14.79 -11.36 1.21
C LYS A 164 15.65 -10.25 1.85
N GLU A 165 15.12 -9.45 2.78
CA GLU A 165 15.85 -8.33 3.41
C GLU A 165 16.72 -8.74 4.62
N ARG A 166 17.47 -9.85 4.53
CA ARG A 166 18.47 -10.23 5.56
C ARG A 166 19.85 -9.68 5.23
#